data_AF-A0A9X1ZWF4-F1
#
_entry.id   AF-A0A9X1ZWF4-F1
#
_cell.length_a   1.000
_cell.length_b   1.000
_cell.length_c   1.000
_cell.angle_alpha   90.00
_cell.angle_beta   90.00
_cell.angle_gamma   90.00
#
_symmetry.space_group_name_H-M   'P 1'
#
loop_
_entity.id
_entity.type
_entity.pdbx_description
1 polymer ?
#
loop_
_entity_poly.entity_id
_entity_poly.type
_entity_poly.pdbx_seq_one_letter_code
_entity_poly.pdbx_strand_id
1 'polypeptide(L)'
;MLKRGVSLSLVFGLLFSLFLLGTGTNASAQSTFSDVPSSAWGHKEIHYLKDNGIIGGYPNGTFRPNNSLTRAQASVILTGALGVDGLKVSRATFRDVSLSYWASPEIERAASLGVLTGRSDGRFSPGDNLTKAQAAAVIVRAFNLSGSGSSSFSDVSSGYWAQREIKALEQNGIVETGGRYEPGKSISRAEFATYVARAMNNSYRLGASQPKPESAQFTGVVNVSSTLNVRSGAGTNHSTIGSLRNGQKVDVYETIGSWYRIKFGNGWGFVSSTFVKKESSNSSNTSNSKLSNRVIAIDPGHGGRDPGAVGNGLQEKDIVLAVGLELEKKLKSAGATPVMTRNSDVFIELGQRAKIANDAKADIFVSIHVNSGPSGGHGTETWIASSSSSSSDSRKLAEMINKRLVAELGTRDRGVKTANFAVLRETNMPSVLVELGFITNSNDASIMKRSNFNEKAANAIYKGIEDYYSSK
;
A
#
# COMPACT_ATOMS: atom_id res chain seq x y z
N MET A 1 42.50 18.98 51.74
CA MET A 1 41.20 18.33 52.00
C MET A 1 40.21 18.75 50.91
N LEU A 2 39.61 17.74 50.26
CA LEU A 2 38.40 17.73 49.42
C LEU A 2 38.31 18.60 48.14
N LYS A 3 38.60 17.93 47.01
CA LYS A 3 37.89 18.07 45.73
C LYS A 3 36.48 17.45 45.83
N ARG A 4 35.47 18.02 45.17
CA ARG A 4 34.21 17.40 44.67
C ARG A 4 33.36 18.50 44.01
N GLY A 5 32.70 18.34 42.87
CA GLY A 5 32.58 17.22 41.94
C GLY A 5 31.93 17.71 40.63
N VAL A 6 32.44 17.22 39.51
CA VAL A 6 31.85 17.44 38.18
C VAL A 6 30.72 16.42 38.00
N SER A 7 29.55 16.88 37.58
CA SER A 7 28.39 16.04 37.28
C SER A 7 28.66 15.24 36.01
N LEU A 8 28.74 13.92 36.15
CA LEU A 8 28.92 12.96 35.08
C LEU A 8 27.53 12.53 34.59
N SER A 9 27.02 13.12 33.51
CA SER A 9 25.85 12.60 32.81
C SER A 9 26.22 11.29 32.13
N LEU A 10 25.83 10.16 32.73
CA LEU A 10 25.91 8.83 32.12
C LEU A 10 25.04 8.80 30.86
N VAL A 11 25.68 8.80 29.69
CA VAL A 11 25.08 8.33 28.45
C VAL A 11 25.13 6.79 28.49
N PHE A 12 23.98 6.14 28.70
CA PHE A 12 23.85 4.71 28.48
C PHE A 12 23.91 4.44 26.97
N GLY A 13 25.13 4.25 26.45
CA GLY A 13 25.36 3.70 25.13
C GLY A 13 25.01 2.21 25.13
N LEU A 14 23.81 1.86 24.68
CA LEU A 14 23.49 0.48 24.35
C LEU A 14 24.19 0.16 23.02
N LEU A 15 25.34 -0.50 23.10
CA LEU A 15 26.07 -1.06 21.97
C LEU A 15 25.17 -2.11 21.28
N PHE A 16 24.49 -1.70 20.21
CA PHE A 16 23.91 -2.60 19.22
C PHE A 16 24.97 -2.83 18.14
N SER A 17 25.48 -4.06 18.05
CA SER A 17 26.47 -4.45 17.05
C SER A 17 25.86 -4.42 15.65
N LEU A 18 26.53 -3.63 14.80
CA LEU A 18 26.41 -3.49 13.36
C LEU A 18 26.35 -4.87 12.66
N PHE A 19 25.39 -5.09 11.77
CA PHE A 19 25.39 -6.26 10.89
C PHE A 19 26.33 -5.98 9.69
N LEU A 20 27.46 -6.68 9.64
CA LEU A 20 28.23 -6.84 8.40
C LEU A 20 27.61 -7.97 7.56
N LEU A 21 27.42 -7.71 6.27
CA LEU A 21 27.25 -8.75 5.25
C LEU A 21 28.52 -9.61 5.23
N GLY A 22 28.38 -10.88 5.61
CA GLY A 22 29.48 -11.84 5.67
C GLY A 22 29.05 -13.19 5.09
N THR A 23 29.86 -13.66 4.16
CA THR A 23 29.74 -14.86 3.33
C THR A 23 29.51 -16.16 4.11
N GLY A 24 28.77 -17.07 3.49
CA GLY A 24 28.24 -18.27 4.13
C GLY A 24 29.27 -19.25 4.67
N THR A 25 28.84 -19.93 5.74
CA THR A 25 29.15 -21.32 6.07
C THR A 25 27.94 -21.92 6.77
N ASN A 26 27.49 -23.10 6.34
CA ASN A 26 26.41 -23.85 6.96
C ASN A 26 26.80 -24.29 8.37
N ALA A 27 26.03 -23.87 9.36
CA ALA A 27 25.98 -24.50 10.69
C ALA A 27 24.50 -24.76 11.02
N SER A 28 24.12 -26.04 11.05
CA SER A 28 22.80 -26.48 11.51
C SER A 28 22.78 -26.53 13.04
N ALA A 29 21.61 -26.19 13.60
CA ALA A 29 21.14 -26.34 14.98
C ALA A 29 21.57 -25.29 16.04
N GLN A 30 20.87 -24.15 16.02
CA GLN A 30 20.25 -23.61 17.25
C GLN A 30 19.02 -22.76 16.89
N SER A 31 17.92 -23.40 16.49
CA SER A 31 16.81 -22.71 15.81
C SER A 31 15.67 -22.20 16.71
N THR A 32 15.75 -22.31 18.05
CA THR A 32 14.66 -21.86 18.94
C THR A 32 15.05 -20.67 19.82
N PHE A 33 14.09 -19.81 20.15
CA PHE A 33 14.31 -18.80 21.20
C PHE A 33 14.26 -19.49 22.57
N SER A 34 15.24 -19.21 23.44
CA SER A 34 15.36 -19.92 24.73
C SER A 34 14.18 -19.68 25.67
N ASP A 35 13.44 -18.59 25.48
CA ASP A 35 12.28 -18.17 26.27
C ASP A 35 10.94 -18.32 25.51
N VAL A 36 10.93 -19.08 24.41
CA VAL A 36 9.70 -19.47 23.69
C VAL A 36 9.69 -21.00 23.52
N PRO A 37 9.55 -21.78 24.61
CA PRO A 37 9.45 -23.24 24.54
C PRO A 37 8.23 -23.70 23.72
N SER A 38 8.17 -24.97 23.35
CA SER A 38 7.06 -25.54 22.55
C SER A 38 5.67 -25.40 23.20
N SER A 39 5.62 -25.23 24.52
CA SER A 39 4.42 -24.96 25.31
C SER A 39 4.04 -23.48 25.37
N ALA A 40 4.90 -22.56 24.92
CA ALA A 40 4.60 -21.14 24.97
C ALA A 40 3.46 -20.77 24.03
N TRP A 41 2.59 -19.86 24.49
CA TRP A 41 1.54 -19.31 23.64
C TRP A 41 2.18 -18.60 22.42
N GLY A 42 1.67 -18.89 21.23
CA GLY A 42 2.20 -18.36 19.98
C GLY A 42 3.53 -19.00 19.51
N HIS A 43 4.00 -20.08 20.13
CA HIS A 43 5.28 -20.72 19.80
C HIS A 43 5.44 -20.98 18.29
N LYS A 44 4.42 -21.57 17.66
CA LYS A 44 4.47 -21.96 16.25
C LYS A 44 4.52 -20.73 15.33
N GLU A 45 3.73 -19.71 15.64
CA GLU A 45 3.67 -18.45 14.90
C GLU A 45 4.95 -17.62 15.04
N ILE A 46 5.52 -17.55 16.25
CA ILE A 46 6.77 -16.84 16.50
C ILE A 46 7.91 -17.53 15.74
N HIS A 47 8.03 -18.86 15.82
CA HIS A 47 9.06 -19.58 15.09
C HIS A 47 8.85 -19.50 13.58
N TYR A 48 7.59 -19.49 13.10
CA TYR A 48 7.30 -19.19 11.71
C TYR A 48 7.94 -17.86 11.30
N LEU A 49 7.66 -16.75 11.99
CA LEU A 49 8.27 -15.45 11.64
C LEU A 49 9.81 -15.47 11.73
N LYS A 50 10.38 -16.21 12.69
CA LYS A 50 11.84 -16.35 12.84
C LYS A 50 12.44 -17.08 11.65
N ASP A 51 11.86 -18.21 11.27
CA ASP A 51 12.31 -19.04 10.14
C ASP A 51 12.12 -18.31 8.81
N ASN A 52 11.13 -17.40 8.75
CA ASN A 52 10.91 -16.45 7.66
C ASN A 52 11.82 -15.20 7.77
N GLY A 53 12.80 -15.15 8.67
CA GLY A 53 13.75 -14.03 8.78
C GLY A 53 13.13 -12.67 9.14
N ILE A 54 11.86 -12.65 9.56
CA ILE A 54 11.12 -11.43 9.90
C ILE A 54 11.47 -10.98 11.33
N ILE A 55 11.81 -11.93 12.21
CA ILE A 55 12.24 -11.65 13.59
C ILE A 55 13.53 -12.40 13.95
N GLY A 56 14.44 -11.72 14.67
CA GLY A 56 15.72 -12.29 15.10
C GLY A 56 15.92 -12.46 16.61
N GLY A 57 15.05 -11.89 17.45
CA GLY A 57 15.22 -11.88 18.91
C GLY A 57 16.35 -10.94 19.38
N TYR A 58 16.89 -11.22 20.56
CA TYR A 58 17.98 -10.47 21.19
C TYR A 58 19.30 -11.27 21.12
N PRO A 59 20.47 -10.61 21.22
CA PRO A 59 21.78 -11.27 21.12
C PRO A 59 22.00 -12.42 22.11
N ASN A 60 21.31 -12.41 23.24
CA ASN A 60 21.37 -13.47 24.25
C ASN A 60 20.48 -14.69 23.92
N GLY A 61 19.92 -14.79 22.71
CA GLY A 61 19.09 -15.91 22.27
C GLY A 61 17.62 -15.84 22.70
N THR A 62 17.19 -14.76 23.36
CA THR A 62 15.80 -14.58 23.83
C THR A 62 14.92 -13.82 22.83
N PHE A 63 13.62 -14.03 22.86
CA PHE A 63 12.60 -13.25 22.13
C PHE A 63 11.94 -12.19 23.00
N ARG A 64 11.87 -12.43 24.32
CA ARG A 64 11.15 -11.66 25.35
C ARG A 64 9.66 -11.53 25.04
N PRO A 65 8.91 -12.66 25.00
CA PRO A 65 7.53 -12.69 24.51
C PRO A 65 6.57 -11.76 25.25
N ASN A 66 6.76 -11.60 26.57
CA ASN A 66 5.86 -10.84 27.44
C ASN A 66 6.16 -9.33 27.49
N ASN A 67 7.28 -8.88 26.92
CA ASN A 67 7.58 -7.44 26.89
C ASN A 67 6.60 -6.73 25.95
N SER A 68 6.21 -5.50 26.31
CA SER A 68 5.43 -4.66 25.41
C SER A 68 6.21 -4.33 24.14
N LEU A 69 5.50 -4.29 23.01
CA LEU A 69 6.07 -4.00 21.71
C LEU A 69 6.08 -2.48 21.45
N THR A 70 7.25 -1.95 21.10
CA THR A 70 7.40 -0.55 20.69
C THR A 70 6.98 -0.31 19.24
N ARG A 71 6.65 0.93 18.90
CA ARG A 71 6.34 1.37 17.53
C ARG A 71 7.46 1.06 16.54
N ALA A 72 8.72 1.27 16.92
CA ALA A 72 9.86 0.93 16.06
C ALA A 72 9.96 -0.58 15.76
N GLN A 73 9.78 -1.42 16.79
CA GLN A 73 9.78 -2.88 16.60
C GLN A 73 8.62 -3.34 15.72
N ALA A 74 7.43 -2.73 15.87
CA ALA A 74 6.30 -3.01 15.01
C ALA A 74 6.57 -2.66 13.54
N SER A 75 7.22 -1.52 13.26
CA SER A 75 7.62 -1.14 11.88
C SER A 75 8.50 -2.19 11.23
N VAL A 76 9.50 -2.70 11.96
CA VAL A 76 10.42 -3.71 11.45
C VAL A 76 9.68 -5.00 11.13
N ILE A 77 8.85 -5.48 12.06
CA ILE A 77 8.08 -6.73 11.86
C ILE A 77 7.12 -6.60 10.68
N LEU A 78 6.37 -5.49 10.59
CA LEU A 78 5.37 -5.29 9.53
C LEU A 78 6.02 -5.14 8.15
N THR A 79 7.09 -4.35 8.04
CA THR A 79 7.77 -4.16 6.74
C THR A 79 8.47 -5.44 6.27
N GLY A 80 9.10 -6.18 7.18
CA GLY A 80 9.64 -7.51 6.87
C GLY A 80 8.54 -8.49 6.44
N ALA A 81 7.42 -8.51 7.15
CA ALA A 81 6.27 -9.37 6.82
C ALA A 81 5.63 -9.06 5.45
N LEU A 82 5.69 -7.79 5.01
CA LEU A 82 5.22 -7.37 3.70
C LEU A 82 6.22 -7.64 2.57
N GLY A 83 7.44 -8.09 2.91
CA GLY A 83 8.49 -8.39 1.94
C GLY A 83 8.95 -7.16 1.15
N VAL A 84 8.88 -5.99 1.77
CA VAL A 84 9.28 -4.71 1.17
C VAL A 84 10.66 -4.34 1.66
N ASP A 85 11.67 -4.44 0.81
CA ASP A 85 13.08 -4.18 1.15
C ASP A 85 13.67 -2.97 0.41
N GLY A 86 14.85 -2.49 0.85
CA GLY A 86 15.71 -1.63 0.02
C GLY A 86 15.37 -0.13 -0.05
N LEU A 87 14.48 0.39 0.79
CA LEU A 87 14.28 1.85 0.90
C LEU A 87 15.56 2.52 1.40
N LYS A 88 16.20 3.32 0.54
CA LYS A 88 17.29 4.22 0.92
C LYS A 88 16.69 5.52 1.44
N VAL A 89 16.77 5.73 2.75
CA VAL A 89 16.29 6.97 3.38
C VAL A 89 17.42 8.01 3.29
N SER A 90 17.19 9.07 2.51
CA SER A 90 18.13 10.20 2.37
C SER A 90 17.79 11.39 3.26
N ARG A 91 16.58 11.43 3.84
CA ARG A 91 16.13 12.47 4.77
C ARG A 91 15.16 11.91 5.80
N ALA A 92 15.32 12.29 7.07
CA ALA A 92 14.38 11.94 8.12
C ALA A 92 13.08 12.75 7.96
N THR A 93 11.93 12.06 7.99
CA THR A 93 10.60 12.68 7.97
C THR A 93 10.18 13.09 9.38
N PHE A 94 10.53 12.29 10.39
CA PHE A 94 10.11 12.48 11.76
C PHE A 94 11.18 13.17 12.60
N ARG A 95 10.77 14.16 13.41
CA ARG A 95 11.69 15.01 14.19
C ARG A 95 12.44 14.26 15.28
N ASP A 96 11.92 13.12 15.73
CA ASP A 96 12.45 12.30 16.81
C ASP A 96 13.04 10.96 16.33
N VAL A 97 13.26 10.81 15.02
CA VAL A 97 13.92 9.64 14.42
C VAL A 97 15.11 10.12 13.58
N SER A 98 16.32 9.98 14.10
CA SER A 98 17.52 10.28 13.31
C SER A 98 17.72 9.25 12.19
N LEU A 99 18.42 9.63 11.11
CA LEU A 99 18.81 8.70 10.04
C LEU A 99 19.66 7.52 10.54
N SER A 100 20.39 7.73 11.64
CA SER A 100 21.21 6.69 12.29
C SER A 100 20.43 5.84 13.29
N TYR A 101 19.15 6.15 13.54
CA TYR A 101 18.32 5.33 14.41
C TYR A 101 18.18 3.94 13.78
N TRP A 102 18.35 2.88 14.59
CA TRP A 102 18.48 1.50 14.11
C TRP A 102 17.31 1.02 13.24
N ALA A 103 16.11 1.54 13.47
CA ALA A 103 14.90 1.23 12.70
C ALA A 103 14.47 2.38 11.77
N SER A 104 15.32 3.37 11.51
CA SER A 104 14.97 4.53 10.67
C SER A 104 14.46 4.09 9.28
N PRO A 105 15.13 3.18 8.55
CA PRO A 105 14.64 2.74 7.25
C PRO A 105 13.25 2.10 7.30
N GLU A 106 12.99 1.25 8.29
CA GLU A 106 11.73 0.52 8.44
C GLU A 106 10.61 1.42 8.94
N ILE A 107 10.93 2.42 9.79
CA ILE A 107 9.97 3.44 10.22
C ILE A 107 9.50 4.28 9.04
N GLU A 108 10.43 4.78 8.23
CA GLU A 108 10.11 5.58 7.05
C GLU A 108 9.33 4.75 6.02
N ARG A 109 9.68 3.47 5.85
CA ARG A 109 8.97 2.55 4.96
C ARG A 109 7.55 2.24 5.46
N ALA A 110 7.38 1.97 6.75
CA ALA A 110 6.06 1.73 7.33
C ALA A 110 5.16 2.99 7.18
N ALA A 111 5.74 4.18 7.30
CA ALA A 111 5.05 5.43 7.09
C ALA A 111 4.71 5.67 5.61
N SER A 112 5.63 5.41 4.68
CA SER A 112 5.38 5.58 3.23
C SER A 112 4.31 4.63 2.71
N LEU A 113 4.16 3.45 3.32
CA LEU A 113 3.08 2.51 3.03
C LEU A 113 1.76 2.88 3.72
N GLY A 114 1.75 3.91 4.57
CA GLY A 114 0.62 4.30 5.40
C GLY A 114 0.29 3.29 6.51
N VAL A 115 1.08 2.22 6.67
CA VAL A 115 0.83 1.12 7.60
C VAL A 115 0.95 1.59 9.05
N LEU A 116 2.01 2.32 9.37
CA LEU A 116 2.24 2.94 10.68
C LEU A 116 2.79 4.35 10.48
N THR A 117 1.97 5.36 10.73
CA THR A 117 2.30 6.77 10.50
C THR A 117 2.74 7.48 11.78
N GLY A 118 3.36 8.66 11.63
CA GLY A 118 3.66 9.55 12.75
C GLY A 118 2.44 10.30 13.27
N ARG A 119 2.69 11.11 14.29
CA ARG A 119 1.70 11.92 15.00
C ARG A 119 1.56 13.30 14.36
N SER A 120 0.48 14.00 14.70
CA SER A 120 0.18 15.34 14.18
C SER A 120 1.23 16.40 14.56
N ASP A 121 2.04 16.15 15.60
CA ASP A 121 3.15 17.01 16.03
C ASP A 121 4.46 16.77 15.24
N GLY A 122 4.45 15.89 14.23
CA GLY A 122 5.61 15.56 13.41
C GLY A 122 6.59 14.58 14.06
N ARG A 123 6.21 13.95 15.17
CA ARG A 123 6.99 12.88 15.82
C ARG A 123 6.49 11.50 15.39
N PHE A 124 7.40 10.53 15.31
CA PHE A 124 7.05 9.12 15.20
C PHE A 124 6.90 8.46 16.56
N SER A 125 7.71 8.87 17.54
CA SER A 125 7.81 8.32 18.89
C SER A 125 8.14 6.83 18.89
N PRO A 126 9.34 6.47 18.43
CA PRO A 126 9.72 5.07 18.16
C PRO A 126 9.75 4.18 19.40
N GLY A 127 9.97 4.77 20.59
CA GLY A 127 10.02 4.06 21.87
C GLY A 127 8.67 3.80 22.53
N ASP A 128 7.59 4.43 22.05
CA ASP A 128 6.28 4.26 22.68
C ASP A 128 5.71 2.87 22.35
N ASN A 129 5.03 2.27 23.33
CA ASN A 129 4.37 0.98 23.16
C ASN A 129 3.07 1.12 22.35
N LEU A 130 2.77 0.12 21.52
CA LEU A 130 1.47 0.02 20.87
C LEU A 130 0.43 -0.56 21.82
N THR A 131 -0.78 -0.01 21.80
CA THR A 131 -1.94 -0.68 22.42
C THR A 131 -2.45 -1.81 21.53
N LYS A 132 -3.23 -2.74 22.09
CA LYS A 132 -3.91 -3.81 21.32
C LYS A 132 -4.79 -3.25 20.20
N ALA A 133 -5.53 -2.17 20.46
CA ALA A 133 -6.33 -1.51 19.43
C ALA A 133 -5.48 -0.89 18.30
N GLN A 134 -4.36 -0.25 18.64
CA GLN A 134 -3.44 0.29 17.63
C GLN A 134 -2.79 -0.83 16.81
N ALA A 135 -2.41 -1.92 17.46
CA ALA A 135 -1.89 -3.12 16.80
C ALA A 135 -2.90 -3.71 15.81
N ALA A 136 -4.18 -3.81 16.20
CA ALA A 136 -5.24 -4.25 15.30
C ALA A 136 -5.33 -3.37 14.05
N ALA A 137 -5.36 -2.05 14.23
CA ALA A 137 -5.47 -1.13 13.12
C ALA A 137 -4.31 -1.21 12.12
N VAL A 138 -3.08 -1.38 12.61
CA VAL A 138 -1.90 -1.42 11.73
C VAL A 138 -1.77 -2.77 11.03
N ILE A 139 -2.16 -3.88 11.68
CA ILE A 139 -2.18 -5.22 11.07
C ILE A 139 -3.28 -5.29 10.00
N VAL A 140 -4.49 -4.83 10.30
CA VAL A 140 -5.59 -4.78 9.34
C VAL A 140 -5.22 -3.96 8.10
N ARG A 141 -4.58 -2.81 8.30
CA ARG A 141 -4.09 -1.98 7.19
C ARG A 141 -2.98 -2.65 6.40
N ALA A 142 -1.99 -3.26 7.08
CA ALA A 142 -0.87 -3.92 6.43
C ALA A 142 -1.33 -5.07 5.51
N PHE A 143 -2.27 -5.88 5.97
CA PHE A 143 -2.73 -7.08 5.25
C PHE A 143 -4.08 -6.91 4.55
N ASN A 144 -4.58 -5.68 4.47
CA ASN A 144 -5.87 -5.33 3.86
C ASN A 144 -7.03 -6.24 4.32
N LEU A 145 -7.10 -6.48 5.63
CA LEU A 145 -8.09 -7.38 6.20
C LEU A 145 -9.45 -6.69 6.22
N SER A 146 -10.48 -7.43 5.83
CA SER A 146 -11.85 -6.92 5.85
C SER A 146 -12.62 -7.48 7.04
N GLY A 147 -13.47 -6.65 7.64
CA GLY A 147 -14.42 -7.09 8.65
C GLY A 147 -15.67 -6.21 8.71
N SER A 148 -16.79 -6.81 9.09
CA SER A 148 -18.11 -6.17 9.15
C SER A 148 -18.90 -6.59 10.39
N GLY A 149 -19.81 -5.71 10.82
CA GLY A 149 -20.65 -5.93 12.00
C GLY A 149 -19.97 -5.60 13.32
N SER A 150 -20.63 -5.93 14.43
CA SER A 150 -20.16 -5.68 15.79
C SER A 150 -19.14 -6.72 16.26
N SER A 151 -18.22 -6.30 17.12
CA SER A 151 -17.28 -7.21 17.80
C SER A 151 -18.02 -8.12 18.77
N SER A 152 -17.55 -9.37 18.92
CA SER A 152 -18.03 -10.27 19.99
C SER A 152 -17.41 -9.99 21.36
N PHE A 153 -16.41 -9.10 21.46
CA PHE A 153 -15.77 -8.78 22.73
C PHE A 153 -16.63 -7.85 23.59
N SER A 154 -16.82 -8.24 24.86
CA SER A 154 -17.66 -7.54 25.84
C SER A 154 -17.19 -6.11 26.17
N ASP A 155 -15.91 -5.80 25.97
CA ASP A 155 -15.30 -4.50 26.25
C ASP A 155 -14.97 -3.67 25.00
N VAL A 156 -15.52 -4.05 23.84
CA VAL A 156 -15.39 -3.30 22.58
C VAL A 156 -16.78 -2.83 22.14
N SER A 157 -17.15 -1.60 22.50
CA SER A 157 -18.43 -1.03 22.12
C SER A 157 -18.51 -0.72 20.62
N SER A 158 -19.74 -0.65 20.08
CA SER A 158 -20.00 -0.35 18.66
C SER A 158 -19.46 1.00 18.19
N GLY A 159 -19.26 1.95 19.11
CA GLY A 159 -18.66 3.26 18.84
C GLY A 159 -17.16 3.36 19.10
N TYR A 160 -16.50 2.29 19.54
CA TYR A 160 -15.07 2.31 19.80
C TYR A 160 -14.28 2.54 18.50
N TRP A 161 -13.28 3.43 18.51
CA TRP A 161 -12.62 3.89 17.29
C TRP A 161 -11.98 2.77 16.45
N ALA A 162 -11.51 1.70 17.10
CA ALA A 162 -10.90 0.53 16.45
C ALA A 162 -11.84 -0.67 16.31
N GLN A 163 -13.16 -0.47 16.51
CA GLN A 163 -14.13 -1.58 16.56
C GLN A 163 -14.11 -2.40 15.27
N ARG A 164 -14.00 -1.75 14.10
CA ARG A 164 -14.00 -2.43 12.80
C ARG A 164 -12.74 -3.25 12.59
N GLU A 165 -11.59 -2.72 13.00
CA GLU A 165 -10.29 -3.38 12.87
C GLU A 165 -10.20 -4.57 13.81
N ILE A 166 -10.68 -4.43 15.05
CA ILE A 166 -10.79 -5.55 16.00
C ILE A 166 -11.74 -6.62 15.45
N LYS A 167 -12.87 -6.22 14.84
CA LYS A 167 -13.79 -7.16 14.18
C LYS A 167 -13.14 -7.87 13.00
N ALA A 168 -12.34 -7.17 12.20
CA ALA A 168 -11.60 -7.78 11.10
C ALA A 168 -10.62 -8.84 11.60
N LEU A 169 -9.90 -8.60 12.70
CA LEU A 169 -9.05 -9.62 13.30
C LEU A 169 -9.84 -10.85 13.75
N GLU A 170 -11.01 -10.64 14.36
CA GLU A 170 -11.92 -11.70 14.83
C GLU A 170 -12.40 -12.57 13.65
N GLN A 171 -12.95 -11.95 12.61
CA GLN A 171 -13.50 -12.65 11.44
C GLN A 171 -12.43 -13.35 10.61
N ASN A 172 -11.19 -12.87 10.67
CA ASN A 172 -10.06 -13.50 10.00
C ASN A 172 -9.34 -14.52 10.90
N GLY A 173 -9.89 -14.88 12.07
CA GLY A 173 -9.29 -15.89 12.95
C GLY A 173 -7.90 -15.50 13.46
N ILE A 174 -7.59 -14.21 13.55
CA ILE A 174 -6.29 -13.75 14.02
C ILE A 174 -6.25 -13.71 15.54
N VAL A 175 -7.40 -13.43 16.17
CA VAL A 175 -7.58 -13.32 17.62
C VAL A 175 -8.60 -14.33 18.11
N GLU A 176 -8.43 -14.79 19.36
CA GLU A 176 -9.39 -15.65 20.03
C GLU A 176 -10.69 -14.86 20.26
N THR A 177 -11.84 -15.48 20.03
CA THR A 177 -13.14 -14.82 20.11
C THR A 177 -13.80 -15.05 21.47
N GLY A 178 -14.71 -14.15 21.84
CA GLY A 178 -15.38 -14.19 23.14
C GLY A 178 -14.55 -13.57 24.28
N GLY A 179 -15.24 -13.16 25.35
CA GLY A 179 -14.60 -12.55 26.51
C GLY A 179 -14.25 -11.06 26.33
N ARG A 180 -13.04 -10.67 26.74
CA ARG A 180 -12.54 -9.28 26.72
C ARG A 180 -11.32 -9.16 25.81
N TYR A 181 -11.26 -8.09 25.01
CA TYR A 181 -10.13 -7.78 24.13
C TYR A 181 -9.04 -6.94 24.80
N GLU A 182 -9.40 -6.11 25.79
CA GLU A 182 -8.53 -5.14 26.45
C GLU A 182 -7.89 -4.10 25.48
N PRO A 183 -8.66 -3.37 24.67
CA PRO A 183 -8.14 -2.56 23.56
C PRO A 183 -7.12 -1.47 23.96
N GLY A 184 -7.17 -0.98 25.21
CA GLY A 184 -6.26 0.04 25.73
C GLY A 184 -4.93 -0.50 26.28
N LYS A 185 -4.80 -1.82 26.48
CA LYS A 185 -3.59 -2.43 27.06
C LYS A 185 -2.46 -2.45 26.03
N SER A 186 -1.21 -2.31 26.48
CA SER A 186 -0.05 -2.50 25.59
C SER A 186 -0.02 -3.93 25.06
N ILE A 187 0.19 -4.10 23.76
CA ILE A 187 0.35 -5.42 23.16
C ILE A 187 1.74 -5.98 23.47
N SER A 188 1.81 -7.27 23.78
CA SER A 188 3.09 -7.96 23.96
C SER A 188 3.76 -8.28 22.62
N ARG A 189 5.07 -8.55 22.66
CA ARG A 189 5.84 -9.02 21.49
C ARG A 189 5.30 -10.34 20.95
N ALA A 190 4.88 -11.26 21.81
CA ALA A 190 4.27 -12.53 21.41
C ALA A 190 2.93 -12.31 20.71
N GLU A 191 2.01 -11.56 21.31
CA GLU A 191 0.69 -11.29 20.69
C GLU A 191 0.83 -10.67 19.30
N PHE A 192 1.67 -9.65 19.16
CA PHE A 192 1.85 -8.99 17.88
C PHE A 192 2.47 -9.92 16.82
N ALA A 193 3.52 -10.66 17.18
CA ALA A 193 4.15 -11.63 16.29
C ALA A 193 3.15 -12.73 15.86
N THR A 194 2.37 -13.24 16.81
CA THR A 194 1.33 -14.22 16.54
C THR A 194 0.28 -13.66 15.57
N TYR A 195 -0.18 -12.43 15.77
CA TYR A 195 -1.19 -11.84 14.90
C TYR A 195 -0.66 -11.60 13.48
N VAL A 196 0.59 -11.13 13.35
CA VAL A 196 1.25 -10.97 12.05
C VAL A 196 1.40 -12.31 11.34
N ALA A 197 1.86 -13.36 12.03
CA ALA A 197 2.00 -14.69 11.44
C ALA A 197 0.65 -15.24 10.92
N ARG A 198 -0.43 -15.04 11.69
CA ARG A 198 -1.79 -15.44 11.30
C ARG A 198 -2.34 -14.63 10.14
N ALA A 199 -2.00 -13.35 10.07
CA ALA A 199 -2.36 -12.51 8.94
C ALA A 199 -1.60 -12.92 7.67
N MET A 200 -0.33 -13.30 7.79
CA MET A 200 0.51 -13.78 6.69
C MET A 200 0.15 -15.19 6.22
N ASN A 201 -0.31 -16.07 7.11
CA ASN A 201 -0.53 -17.47 6.77
C ASN A 201 -1.74 -18.07 7.49
N ASN A 202 -2.75 -18.41 6.68
CA ASN A 202 -4.03 -18.96 7.15
C ASN A 202 -3.92 -20.31 7.87
N SER A 203 -2.80 -21.04 7.73
CA SER A 203 -2.58 -22.27 8.50
C SER A 203 -2.48 -22.02 10.02
N TYR A 204 -2.18 -20.78 10.43
CA TYR A 204 -2.08 -20.40 11.84
C TYR A 204 -3.35 -19.74 12.40
N ARG A 205 -4.35 -19.41 11.56
CA ARG A 205 -5.59 -18.76 11.99
C ARG A 205 -6.43 -19.68 12.88
N LEU A 206 -7.02 -19.10 13.91
CA LEU A 206 -7.90 -19.75 14.89
C LEU A 206 -9.25 -20.08 14.28
N GLY A 207 -9.89 -21.15 14.77
CA GLY A 207 -11.21 -21.58 14.29
C GLY A 207 -11.23 -22.13 12.86
N ALA A 208 -10.08 -22.24 12.20
CA ALA A 208 -9.98 -22.80 10.87
C ALA A 208 -10.10 -24.33 10.92
N SER A 209 -11.30 -24.87 10.63
CA SER A 209 -11.33 -25.69 9.42
C SER A 209 -10.84 -24.75 8.34
N GLN A 210 -9.67 -25.02 7.77
CA GLN A 210 -9.10 -24.17 6.72
C GLN A 210 -10.25 -23.73 5.82
N PRO A 211 -10.54 -22.43 5.65
CA PRO A 211 -11.10 -22.04 4.39
C PRO A 211 -9.95 -22.31 3.43
N LYS A 212 -9.83 -23.58 3.00
CA LYS A 212 -9.22 -23.92 1.74
C LYS A 212 -9.98 -23.00 0.81
N PRO A 213 -9.32 -22.00 0.19
CA PRO A 213 -10.01 -21.20 -0.80
C PRO A 213 -10.69 -22.19 -1.76
N GLU A 214 -12.02 -22.24 -1.70
CA GLU A 214 -12.81 -23.31 -2.32
C GLU A 214 -12.61 -23.29 -3.85
N SER A 215 -12.22 -22.12 -4.34
CA SER A 215 -11.85 -21.82 -5.72
C SER A 215 -10.57 -20.98 -5.77
N ALA A 216 -9.88 -21.03 -6.91
CA ALA A 216 -8.79 -20.12 -7.22
C ALA A 216 -9.33 -18.69 -7.37
N GLN A 217 -8.60 -17.69 -6.85
CA GLN A 217 -8.89 -16.27 -7.09
C GLN A 217 -8.66 -15.90 -8.57
N PHE A 218 -7.67 -16.53 -9.19
CA PHE A 218 -7.39 -16.47 -10.62
C PHE A 218 -6.37 -17.53 -11.03
N THR A 219 -6.33 -17.90 -12.30
CA THR A 219 -5.19 -18.61 -12.88
C THR A 219 -4.13 -17.61 -13.30
N GLY A 220 -2.85 -17.88 -13.06
CA GLY A 220 -1.71 -17.08 -13.46
C GLY A 220 -0.76 -17.84 -14.37
N VAL A 221 -0.01 -17.13 -15.21
CA VAL A 221 1.00 -17.66 -16.12
C VAL A 221 2.38 -17.20 -15.64
N VAL A 222 3.27 -18.17 -15.43
CA VAL A 222 4.65 -17.91 -15.02
C VAL A 222 5.42 -17.23 -16.16
N ASN A 223 6.12 -16.13 -15.85
CA ASN A 223 6.90 -15.31 -16.79
C ASN A 223 8.33 -15.15 -16.28
N VAL A 224 9.22 -16.05 -16.69
CA VAL A 224 10.64 -16.11 -16.28
C VAL A 224 11.51 -16.56 -17.45
N SER A 225 12.80 -16.21 -17.47
CA SER A 225 13.73 -16.65 -18.52
C SER A 225 14.24 -18.09 -18.33
N SER A 226 14.12 -18.64 -17.13
CA SER A 226 14.53 -20.02 -16.80
C SER A 226 13.44 -20.74 -16.03
N THR A 227 13.53 -20.79 -14.70
CA THR A 227 12.53 -21.40 -13.82
C THR A 227 12.20 -20.47 -12.65
N LEU A 228 10.96 -20.55 -12.17
CA LEU A 228 10.49 -19.84 -10.98
C LEU A 228 10.48 -20.81 -9.80
N ASN A 229 11.23 -20.50 -8.75
CA ASN A 229 11.25 -21.32 -7.55
C ASN A 229 9.89 -21.31 -6.85
N VAL A 230 9.36 -22.49 -6.55
CA VAL A 230 8.24 -22.68 -5.62
C VAL A 230 8.83 -22.91 -4.25
N ARG A 231 8.38 -22.14 -3.28
CA ARG A 231 8.91 -22.13 -1.91
C ARG A 231 7.89 -22.61 -0.90
N SER A 232 8.39 -23.09 0.24
CA SER A 232 7.57 -23.55 1.37
C SER A 232 6.82 -22.42 2.10
N GLY A 233 7.19 -21.16 1.87
CA GLY A 233 6.55 -19.97 2.45
C GLY A 233 6.77 -18.70 1.62
N ALA A 234 6.09 -17.62 2.00
CA ALA A 234 6.08 -16.33 1.30
C ALA A 234 7.35 -15.50 1.60
N GLY A 235 8.47 -15.85 0.96
CA GLY A 235 9.76 -15.17 1.14
C GLY A 235 10.90 -15.86 0.40
N THR A 236 11.99 -15.14 0.08
CA THR A 236 13.14 -15.71 -0.64
C THR A 236 14.04 -16.60 0.20
N ASN A 237 13.90 -16.54 1.52
CA ASN A 237 14.61 -17.35 2.52
C ASN A 237 13.97 -18.72 2.81
N HIS A 238 12.78 -18.98 2.28
CA HIS A 238 12.15 -20.31 2.38
C HIS A 238 12.82 -21.33 1.48
N SER A 239 12.85 -22.58 1.96
CA SER A 239 13.32 -23.72 1.17
C SER A 239 12.56 -23.82 -0.16
N THR A 240 13.31 -24.04 -1.23
CA THR A 240 12.76 -24.34 -2.54
C THR A 240 12.23 -25.78 -2.52
N ILE A 241 10.92 -25.93 -2.70
CA ILE A 241 10.23 -27.22 -2.73
C ILE A 241 9.94 -27.71 -4.15
N GLY A 242 10.27 -26.88 -5.14
CA GLY A 242 10.19 -27.21 -6.55
C GLY A 242 10.38 -25.98 -7.42
N SER A 243 10.05 -26.11 -8.71
CA SER A 243 10.10 -24.98 -9.63
C SER A 243 9.01 -25.08 -10.69
N LEU A 244 8.68 -23.92 -11.27
CA LEU A 244 7.76 -23.79 -12.40
C LEU A 244 8.54 -23.31 -13.61
N ARG A 245 8.14 -23.77 -14.79
CA ARG A 245 8.73 -23.33 -16.06
C ARG A 245 8.06 -22.07 -16.58
N ASN A 246 8.74 -21.33 -17.45
CA ASN A 246 8.12 -20.25 -18.20
C ASN A 246 6.86 -20.72 -18.93
N GLY A 247 5.81 -19.91 -18.91
CA GLY A 247 4.50 -20.23 -19.49
C GLY A 247 3.65 -21.21 -18.69
N GLN A 248 4.18 -21.81 -17.62
CA GLN A 248 3.40 -22.74 -16.80
C GLN A 248 2.26 -22.00 -16.09
N LYS A 249 1.06 -22.57 -16.15
CA LYS A 249 -0.11 -22.03 -15.48
C LYS A 249 -0.18 -22.51 -14.03
N VAL A 250 -0.59 -21.61 -13.14
CA VAL A 250 -0.82 -21.88 -11.72
C VAL A 250 -2.07 -21.19 -11.24
N ASP A 251 -2.93 -21.94 -10.57
CA ASP A 251 -4.07 -21.36 -9.88
C ASP A 251 -3.59 -20.66 -8.60
N VAL A 252 -3.86 -19.35 -8.54
CA VAL A 252 -3.56 -18.50 -7.39
C VAL A 252 -4.78 -18.48 -6.49
N TYR A 253 -4.55 -18.91 -5.25
CA TYR A 253 -5.59 -19.07 -4.25
C TYR A 253 -5.58 -17.96 -3.21
N GLU A 254 -4.44 -17.29 -3.04
CA GLU A 254 -4.27 -16.22 -2.07
C GLU A 254 -3.08 -15.33 -2.45
N THR A 255 -3.16 -14.04 -2.12
CA THR A 255 -2.06 -13.07 -2.24
C THR A 255 -1.62 -12.62 -0.85
N ILE A 256 -0.35 -12.84 -0.51
CA ILE A 256 0.26 -12.46 0.77
C ILE A 256 1.47 -11.59 0.48
N GLY A 257 1.33 -10.28 0.68
CA GLY A 257 2.35 -9.31 0.28
C GLY A 257 2.71 -9.46 -1.21
N SER A 258 4.01 -9.64 -1.50
CA SER A 258 4.53 -9.85 -2.86
C SER A 258 4.59 -11.33 -3.30
N TRP A 259 3.76 -12.19 -2.69
CA TRP A 259 3.76 -13.63 -2.95
C TRP A 259 2.35 -14.16 -3.23
N TYR A 260 2.27 -15.12 -4.14
CA TYR A 260 1.07 -15.89 -4.42
C TYR A 260 1.18 -17.29 -3.81
N ARG A 261 0.09 -17.71 -3.17
CA ARG A 261 -0.09 -19.10 -2.73
C ARG A 261 -0.75 -19.90 -3.87
N ILE A 262 -0.11 -20.99 -4.24
CA ILE A 262 -0.53 -21.88 -5.32
C ILE A 262 -0.62 -23.31 -4.81
N LYS A 263 -1.40 -24.16 -5.48
CA LYS A 263 -1.36 -25.60 -5.24
C LYS A 263 -0.11 -26.19 -5.93
N PHE A 264 0.68 -26.97 -5.19
CA PHE A 264 1.91 -27.56 -5.71
C PHE A 264 2.14 -28.97 -5.13
N GLY A 265 2.19 -29.97 -5.99
CA GLY A 265 2.18 -31.39 -5.58
C GLY A 265 0.93 -31.72 -4.77
N ASN A 266 1.12 -32.41 -3.63
CA ASN A 266 0.06 -32.76 -2.69
C ASN A 266 -0.23 -31.64 -1.66
N GLY A 267 0.42 -30.48 -1.77
CA GLY A 267 0.34 -29.41 -0.77
C GLY A 267 0.26 -28.01 -1.38
N TRP A 268 0.71 -27.05 -0.59
CA TRP A 268 0.76 -25.63 -0.96
C TRP A 268 2.20 -25.22 -1.24
N GLY A 269 2.36 -24.28 -2.17
CA GLY A 269 3.63 -23.62 -2.44
C GLY A 269 3.43 -22.13 -2.66
N PHE A 270 4.51 -21.38 -2.54
CA PHE A 270 4.52 -19.93 -2.71
C PHE A 270 5.45 -19.54 -3.85
N VAL A 271 5.01 -18.59 -4.66
CA VAL A 271 5.77 -18.03 -5.77
C VAL A 271 5.71 -16.51 -5.73
N SER A 272 6.77 -15.82 -6.13
CA SER A 272 6.78 -14.37 -6.13
C SER A 272 5.79 -13.84 -7.18
N SER A 273 4.94 -12.90 -6.76
CA SER A 273 3.90 -12.31 -7.61
C SER A 273 4.49 -11.56 -8.81
N THR A 274 5.73 -11.08 -8.70
CA THR A 274 6.49 -10.43 -9.77
C THR A 274 6.62 -11.29 -11.03
N PHE A 275 6.63 -12.61 -10.88
CA PHE A 275 6.89 -13.56 -11.96
C PHE A 275 5.66 -14.34 -12.41
N VAL A 276 4.48 -14.03 -11.88
CA VAL A 276 3.23 -14.70 -12.27
C VAL A 276 2.24 -13.64 -12.71
N LYS A 277 1.90 -13.64 -14.00
CA LYS A 277 0.92 -12.73 -14.57
C LYS A 277 -0.45 -13.37 -14.49
N LYS A 278 -1.47 -12.68 -14.01
CA LYS A 278 -2.85 -13.19 -14.05
C LYS A 278 -3.21 -13.57 -15.50
N GLU A 279 -3.62 -14.81 -15.69
CA GLU A 279 -4.21 -15.29 -16.94
C GLU A 279 -5.50 -14.51 -17.14
N SER A 280 -5.55 -13.76 -18.23
CA SER A 280 -6.80 -13.17 -18.70
C SER A 280 -7.78 -14.32 -18.90
N SER A 281 -8.83 -14.38 -18.08
CA SER A 281 -9.94 -15.28 -18.33
C SER A 281 -10.38 -15.04 -19.76
N ASN A 282 -10.21 -16.05 -20.62
CA ASN A 282 -10.86 -16.09 -21.92
C ASN A 282 -12.37 -16.23 -21.68
N SER A 283 -13.02 -15.14 -21.27
CA SER A 283 -14.18 -14.73 -22.03
C SER A 283 -13.65 -14.54 -23.43
N SER A 284 -14.00 -15.47 -24.31
CA SER A 284 -13.92 -15.32 -25.75
C SER A 284 -14.69 -14.06 -26.15
N ASN A 285 -14.00 -12.94 -26.03
CA ASN A 285 -14.11 -11.76 -26.84
C ASN A 285 -12.66 -11.34 -27.06
N THR A 286 -12.14 -11.72 -28.22
CA THR A 286 -11.03 -11.04 -28.86
C THR A 286 -11.46 -9.62 -29.21
N SER A 287 -11.80 -8.81 -28.22
CA SER A 287 -11.58 -7.38 -28.32
C SER A 287 -10.15 -7.19 -27.86
N ASN A 288 -9.23 -7.00 -28.81
CA ASN A 288 -8.05 -6.17 -28.55
C ASN A 288 -8.53 -5.06 -27.62
N SER A 289 -8.01 -5.00 -26.39
CA SER A 289 -8.29 -3.88 -25.49
C SER A 289 -8.20 -2.63 -26.36
N LYS A 290 -9.26 -1.81 -26.40
CA LYS A 290 -9.28 -0.64 -27.29
C LYS A 290 -8.15 0.34 -26.95
N LEU A 291 -7.54 0.15 -25.78
CA LEU A 291 -6.38 0.86 -25.26
C LEU A 291 -5.04 0.21 -25.64
N SER A 292 -5.04 -0.99 -26.22
CA SER A 292 -3.83 -1.67 -26.67
C SER A 292 -3.07 -0.78 -27.66
N ASN A 293 -1.77 -0.58 -27.40
CA ASN A 293 -0.87 0.30 -28.16
C ASN A 293 -1.24 1.79 -28.14
N ARG A 294 -2.17 2.24 -27.29
CA ARG A 294 -2.43 3.67 -27.10
C ARG A 294 -1.40 4.29 -26.18
N VAL A 295 -0.86 5.44 -26.54
CA VAL A 295 0.00 6.25 -25.70
C VAL A 295 -0.86 7.26 -24.94
N ILE A 296 -0.93 7.16 -23.61
CA ILE A 296 -1.81 8.00 -22.79
C ILE A 296 -0.96 8.83 -21.85
N ALA A 297 -0.92 10.15 -22.06
CA ALA A 297 -0.20 11.04 -21.17
C ALA A 297 -1.05 11.32 -19.92
N ILE A 298 -0.44 11.15 -18.74
CA ILE A 298 -1.05 11.35 -17.43
C ILE A 298 -0.26 12.44 -16.73
N ASP A 299 -0.96 13.50 -16.32
CA ASP A 299 -0.36 14.66 -15.68
C ASP A 299 -0.91 14.85 -14.26
N PRO A 300 -0.26 14.29 -13.24
CA PRO A 300 -0.55 14.67 -11.86
C PRO A 300 -0.14 16.14 -11.64
N GLY A 301 -1.13 17.00 -11.39
CA GLY A 301 -0.92 18.44 -11.18
C GLY A 301 0.10 18.75 -10.08
N HIS A 302 0.70 19.95 -10.11
CA HIS A 302 1.59 20.46 -9.06
C HIS A 302 2.83 19.57 -8.80
N GLY A 303 3.35 19.56 -7.57
CA GLY A 303 4.47 18.72 -7.14
C GLY A 303 5.68 19.53 -6.67
N GLY A 304 6.52 18.90 -5.84
CA GLY A 304 7.69 19.51 -5.23
C GLY A 304 7.32 20.78 -4.45
N ARG A 305 7.84 21.91 -4.93
CA ARG A 305 7.66 23.25 -4.33
C ARG A 305 6.24 23.80 -4.45
N ASP A 306 5.44 23.27 -5.36
CA ASP A 306 4.05 23.67 -5.54
C ASP A 306 3.14 22.61 -4.89
N PRO A 307 2.49 22.92 -3.75
CA PRO A 307 1.59 21.99 -3.10
C PRO A 307 0.23 21.86 -3.81
N GLY A 308 -0.07 22.75 -4.76
CA GLY A 308 -1.43 22.99 -5.22
C GLY A 308 -2.31 23.54 -4.11
N ALA A 309 -3.61 23.28 -4.21
CA ALA A 309 -4.55 23.65 -3.18
C ALA A 309 -4.30 22.87 -1.87
N VAL A 310 -4.46 23.57 -0.74
CA VAL A 310 -4.34 23.00 0.60
C VAL A 310 -5.60 23.31 1.38
N GLY A 311 -6.21 22.28 1.96
CA GLY A 311 -7.48 22.42 2.67
C GLY A 311 -7.83 21.16 3.45
N ASN A 312 -8.53 21.32 4.57
CA ASN A 312 -9.00 20.19 5.39
C ASN A 312 -7.91 19.17 5.78
N GLY A 313 -6.65 19.59 5.90
CA GLY A 313 -5.51 18.70 6.21
C GLY A 313 -5.03 17.85 5.04
N LEU A 314 -5.38 18.21 3.81
CA LEU A 314 -4.97 17.56 2.57
C LEU A 314 -4.14 18.53 1.72
N GLN A 315 -3.24 17.99 0.91
CA GLN A 315 -2.53 18.70 -0.15
C GLN A 315 -2.89 18.07 -1.50
N GLU A 316 -3.24 18.91 -2.47
CA GLU A 316 -3.62 18.48 -3.81
C GLU A 316 -2.52 17.62 -4.45
N LYS A 317 -1.26 18.07 -4.41
CA LYS A 317 -0.13 17.36 -5.05
C LYS A 317 0.02 15.89 -4.65
N ASP A 318 -0.34 15.55 -3.41
CA ASP A 318 -0.22 14.20 -2.85
C ASP A 318 -1.36 13.32 -3.37
N ILE A 319 -2.58 13.87 -3.39
CA ILE A 319 -3.78 13.18 -3.88
C ILE A 319 -3.63 12.86 -5.37
N VAL A 320 -3.30 13.86 -6.18
CA VAL A 320 -3.27 13.71 -7.65
C VAL A 320 -2.12 12.79 -8.09
N LEU A 321 -1.00 12.78 -7.36
CA LEU A 321 0.08 11.82 -7.60
C LEU A 321 -0.38 10.39 -7.32
N ALA A 322 -1.04 10.16 -6.19
CA ALA A 322 -1.51 8.84 -5.83
C ALA A 322 -2.56 8.30 -6.82
N VAL A 323 -3.51 9.15 -7.25
CA VAL A 323 -4.48 8.80 -8.30
C VAL A 323 -3.78 8.52 -9.64
N GLY A 324 -2.82 9.36 -10.04
CA GLY A 324 -2.07 9.19 -11.28
C GLY A 324 -1.28 7.89 -11.34
N LEU A 325 -0.63 7.48 -10.23
CA LEU A 325 0.10 6.21 -10.15
C LEU A 325 -0.83 4.99 -10.22
N GLU A 326 -2.03 5.06 -9.62
CA GLU A 326 -3.03 3.99 -9.78
C GLU A 326 -3.58 3.92 -11.20
N LEU A 327 -3.81 5.06 -11.85
CA LEU A 327 -4.23 5.12 -13.25
C LEU A 327 -3.15 4.54 -14.19
N GLU A 328 -1.88 4.85 -13.95
CA GLU A 328 -0.74 4.28 -14.68
C GLU A 328 -0.76 2.74 -14.65
N LYS A 329 -0.94 2.15 -13.46
CA LYS A 329 -1.01 0.68 -13.30
C LYS A 329 -2.17 0.07 -14.09
N LYS A 330 -3.35 0.69 -14.03
CA LYS A 330 -4.55 0.23 -14.74
C LYS A 330 -4.34 0.31 -16.26
N LEU A 331 -3.78 1.40 -16.77
CA LEU A 331 -3.50 1.57 -18.20
C LEU A 331 -2.44 0.61 -18.72
N LYS A 332 -1.34 0.38 -17.99
CA LYS A 332 -0.35 -0.66 -18.34
C LYS A 332 -1.00 -2.04 -18.40
N SER A 333 -1.87 -2.36 -17.44
CA SER A 333 -2.56 -3.65 -17.38
C SER A 333 -3.53 -3.84 -18.55
N ALA A 334 -4.05 -2.75 -19.11
CA ALA A 334 -4.94 -2.76 -20.28
C ALA A 334 -4.18 -2.74 -21.63
N GLY A 335 -2.84 -2.80 -21.62
CA GLY A 335 -2.02 -2.78 -22.83
C GLY A 335 -1.74 -1.39 -23.42
N ALA A 336 -2.10 -0.32 -22.71
CA ALA A 336 -1.69 1.03 -23.08
C ALA A 336 -0.26 1.34 -22.61
N THR A 337 0.34 2.35 -23.21
CA THR A 337 1.62 2.94 -22.82
C THR A 337 1.36 4.27 -22.10
N PRO A 338 1.27 4.29 -20.76
CA PRO A 338 1.12 5.55 -20.05
C PRO A 338 2.44 6.33 -20.02
N VAL A 339 2.33 7.64 -20.16
CA VAL A 339 3.45 8.60 -20.09
C VAL A 339 3.15 9.58 -18.97
N MET A 340 3.85 9.42 -17.84
CA MET A 340 3.68 10.28 -16.67
C MET A 340 4.48 11.57 -16.85
N THR A 341 3.88 12.74 -16.60
CA THR A 341 4.65 14.00 -16.49
C THR A 341 5.51 14.03 -15.23
N ARG A 342 5.03 13.39 -14.16
CA ARG A 342 5.78 13.08 -12.94
C ARG A 342 5.27 11.79 -12.28
N ASN A 343 6.16 11.02 -11.67
CA ASN A 343 5.85 9.80 -10.90
C ASN A 343 6.36 9.88 -9.44
N SER A 344 6.79 11.07 -9.02
CA SER A 344 7.28 11.38 -7.68
C SER A 344 6.92 12.83 -7.32
N ASP A 345 7.24 13.25 -6.09
CA ASP A 345 6.99 14.62 -5.62
C ASP A 345 8.02 15.62 -6.17
N VAL A 346 7.94 15.88 -7.48
CA VAL A 346 8.78 16.82 -8.20
C VAL A 346 7.95 17.88 -8.89
N PHE A 347 8.48 19.10 -8.96
CA PHE A 347 7.83 20.21 -9.65
C PHE A 347 8.17 20.19 -11.14
N ILE A 348 7.16 20.28 -12.01
CA ILE A 348 7.29 20.39 -13.46
C ILE A 348 6.55 21.63 -13.94
N GLU A 349 7.22 22.48 -14.73
CA GLU A 349 6.64 23.69 -15.33
C GLU A 349 5.51 23.34 -16.33
N LEU A 350 4.49 24.21 -16.45
CA LEU A 350 3.28 23.92 -17.24
C LEU A 350 3.58 23.57 -18.71
N GLY A 351 4.41 24.34 -19.39
CA GLY A 351 4.79 24.06 -20.78
C GLY A 351 5.60 22.76 -20.94
N GLN A 352 6.39 22.39 -19.91
CA GLN A 352 7.13 21.13 -19.92
C GLN A 352 6.21 19.92 -19.81
N ARG A 353 5.09 20.01 -19.07
CA ARG A 353 4.06 18.94 -19.00
C ARG A 353 3.46 18.66 -20.37
N ALA A 354 3.06 19.72 -21.08
CA ALA A 354 2.56 19.61 -22.45
C ALA A 354 3.63 19.07 -23.41
N LYS A 355 4.88 19.54 -23.27
CA LYS A 355 6.01 19.05 -24.06
C LYS A 355 6.23 17.54 -23.90
N ILE A 356 6.19 17.01 -22.68
CA ILE A 356 6.32 15.57 -22.41
C ILE A 356 5.28 14.76 -23.20
N ALA A 357 4.02 15.21 -23.18
CA ALA A 357 2.93 14.55 -23.91
C ALA A 357 3.11 14.63 -25.43
N ASN A 358 3.52 15.80 -25.94
CA ASN A 358 3.75 16.04 -27.36
C ASN A 358 4.94 15.23 -27.89
N ASP A 359 6.07 15.22 -27.18
CA ASP A 359 7.27 14.46 -27.55
C ASP A 359 6.99 12.96 -27.60
N ALA A 360 6.17 12.47 -26.66
CA ALA A 360 5.73 11.08 -26.61
C ALA A 360 4.68 10.72 -27.68
N LYS A 361 4.19 11.71 -28.44
CA LYS A 361 3.10 11.56 -29.41
C LYS A 361 1.88 10.89 -28.80
N ALA A 362 1.49 11.34 -27.61
CA ALA A 362 0.36 10.76 -26.89
C ALA A 362 -0.94 10.85 -27.72
N ASP A 363 -1.75 9.79 -27.70
CA ASP A 363 -3.08 9.75 -28.31
C ASP A 363 -4.08 10.64 -27.56
N ILE A 364 -3.94 10.75 -26.23
CA ILE A 364 -4.73 11.64 -25.36
C ILE A 364 -3.87 12.14 -24.18
N PHE A 365 -4.29 13.24 -23.57
CA PHE A 365 -3.70 13.83 -22.36
C PHE A 365 -4.74 14.00 -21.25
N VAL A 366 -4.44 13.50 -20.06
CA VAL A 366 -5.32 13.59 -18.87
C VAL A 366 -4.56 14.22 -17.72
N SER A 367 -4.87 15.48 -17.41
CA SER A 367 -4.37 16.17 -16.22
C SER A 367 -5.31 15.96 -15.04
N ILE A 368 -4.76 15.71 -13.86
CA ILE A 368 -5.51 15.34 -12.65
C ILE A 368 -5.25 16.39 -11.57
N HIS A 369 -6.33 17.01 -11.10
CA HIS A 369 -6.36 18.11 -10.15
C HIS A 369 -7.44 17.94 -9.08
N VAL A 370 -7.33 18.75 -8.02
CA VAL A 370 -8.36 18.89 -6.98
C VAL A 370 -8.61 20.37 -6.76
N ASN A 371 -9.86 20.78 -6.96
CA ASN A 371 -10.21 22.18 -6.99
C ASN A 371 -10.16 22.83 -5.61
N SER A 372 -10.14 24.16 -5.59
CA SER A 372 -10.39 24.98 -4.41
C SER A 372 -11.30 26.15 -4.76
N GLY A 373 -12.07 26.62 -3.78
CA GLY A 373 -13.01 27.71 -4.04
C GLY A 373 -13.63 28.27 -2.77
N PRO A 374 -14.45 29.33 -2.91
CA PRO A 374 -15.16 29.96 -1.80
C PRO A 374 -16.10 28.96 -1.10
N SER A 375 -16.57 29.35 0.09
CA SER A 375 -17.50 28.52 0.88
C SER A 375 -18.69 28.08 0.03
N GLY A 376 -18.87 26.77 -0.12
CA GLY A 376 -19.94 26.15 -0.91
C GLY A 376 -19.53 25.57 -2.27
N GLY A 377 -18.31 25.81 -2.78
CA GLY A 377 -17.80 25.07 -3.94
C GLY A 377 -17.65 23.59 -3.61
N HIS A 378 -18.30 22.69 -4.36
CA HIS A 378 -18.18 21.24 -4.22
C HIS A 378 -18.61 20.52 -5.50
N GLY A 379 -18.12 19.31 -5.70
CA GLY A 379 -18.43 18.46 -6.85
C GLY A 379 -17.26 18.26 -7.82
N THR A 380 -17.42 17.29 -8.71
CA THR A 380 -16.48 16.95 -9.79
C THR A 380 -16.79 17.79 -11.03
N GLU A 381 -15.75 18.29 -11.70
CA GLU A 381 -15.84 18.90 -13.04
C GLU A 381 -14.68 18.42 -13.92
N THR A 382 -14.83 18.57 -15.24
CA THR A 382 -13.74 18.30 -16.19
C THR A 382 -13.62 19.46 -17.17
N TRP A 383 -12.40 19.90 -17.43
CA TRP A 383 -12.09 21.05 -18.27
C TRP A 383 -11.44 20.63 -19.59
N ILE A 384 -11.78 21.34 -20.66
CA ILE A 384 -11.13 21.27 -21.96
C ILE A 384 -10.61 22.66 -22.37
N ALA A 385 -9.69 22.72 -23.33
CA ALA A 385 -9.24 24.00 -23.87
C ALA A 385 -10.42 24.77 -24.53
N SER A 386 -10.48 26.09 -24.33
CA SER A 386 -11.51 26.94 -24.97
C SER A 386 -11.44 26.98 -26.50
N SER A 387 -10.26 26.71 -27.08
CA SER A 387 -10.06 26.61 -28.52
C SER A 387 -8.89 25.68 -28.83
N SER A 388 -9.16 24.54 -29.46
CA SER A 388 -8.13 23.63 -30.00
C SER A 388 -8.65 22.87 -31.21
N SER A 389 -7.77 22.43 -32.10
CA SER A 389 -8.11 21.56 -33.24
C SER A 389 -8.74 20.23 -32.82
N SER A 390 -8.53 19.80 -31.57
CA SER A 390 -9.05 18.55 -30.98
C SER A 390 -10.24 18.76 -30.04
N SER A 391 -10.93 19.91 -30.10
CA SER A 391 -11.97 20.29 -29.12
C SER A 391 -13.15 19.32 -29.06
N SER A 392 -13.57 18.74 -30.19
CA SER A 392 -14.69 17.79 -30.25
C SER A 392 -14.36 16.47 -29.56
N ASP A 393 -13.18 15.91 -29.84
CA ASP A 393 -12.69 14.69 -29.20
C ASP A 393 -12.38 14.90 -27.71
N SER A 394 -11.82 16.07 -27.36
CA SER A 394 -11.57 16.45 -25.96
C SER A 394 -12.87 16.53 -25.17
N ARG A 395 -13.93 17.09 -25.79
CA ARG A 395 -15.27 17.16 -25.18
C ARG A 395 -15.86 15.77 -24.91
N LYS A 396 -15.81 14.86 -25.89
CA LYS A 396 -16.30 13.48 -25.71
C LYS A 396 -15.53 12.75 -24.60
N LEU A 397 -14.21 12.86 -24.60
CA LEU A 397 -13.35 12.29 -23.57
C LEU A 397 -13.71 12.84 -22.18
N ALA A 398 -13.87 14.16 -22.07
CA ALA A 398 -14.23 14.84 -20.83
C ALA A 398 -15.61 14.40 -20.30
N GLU A 399 -16.61 14.31 -21.17
CA GLU A 399 -17.97 13.90 -20.79
C GLU A 399 -17.99 12.48 -20.22
N MET A 400 -17.25 11.56 -20.84
CA MET A 400 -17.17 10.16 -20.41
C MET A 400 -16.41 10.00 -19.10
N ILE A 401 -15.28 10.69 -18.94
CA ILE A 401 -14.53 10.70 -17.67
C ILE A 401 -15.34 11.34 -16.55
N ASN A 402 -15.93 12.51 -16.79
CA ASN A 402 -16.74 13.22 -15.78
C ASN A 402 -17.90 12.36 -15.30
N LYS A 403 -18.64 11.72 -16.22
CA LYS A 403 -19.74 10.81 -15.89
C LYS A 403 -19.30 9.66 -14.98
N ARG A 404 -18.16 9.02 -15.28
CA ARG A 404 -17.62 7.92 -14.48
C ARG A 404 -17.16 8.39 -13.10
N LEU A 405 -16.49 9.54 -13.02
CA LEU A 405 -16.04 10.11 -11.75
C LEU A 405 -17.21 10.45 -10.83
N VAL A 406 -18.23 11.15 -11.35
CA VAL A 406 -19.42 11.51 -10.58
C VAL A 406 -20.10 10.26 -10.00
N ALA A 407 -20.29 9.23 -10.83
CA ALA A 407 -20.91 7.99 -10.41
C ALA A 407 -20.11 7.23 -9.34
N GLU A 408 -18.78 7.17 -9.50
CA GLU A 408 -17.91 6.40 -8.60
C GLU A 408 -17.63 7.11 -7.27
N LEU A 409 -17.46 8.44 -7.31
CA LEU A 409 -17.13 9.25 -6.14
C LEU A 409 -18.36 9.71 -5.36
N GLY A 410 -19.54 9.72 -5.99
CA GLY A 410 -20.78 10.21 -5.39
C GLY A 410 -20.78 11.71 -5.13
N THR A 411 -19.95 12.46 -5.85
CA THR A 411 -19.86 13.93 -5.76
C THR A 411 -20.93 14.59 -6.62
N ARG A 412 -21.25 15.87 -6.34
CA ARG A 412 -22.09 16.68 -7.24
C ARG A 412 -21.48 16.74 -8.64
N ASP A 413 -22.29 16.55 -9.68
CA ASP A 413 -21.89 16.79 -11.06
C ASP A 413 -21.87 18.29 -11.37
N ARG A 414 -20.73 18.79 -11.83
CA ARG A 414 -20.56 20.18 -12.29
C ARG A 414 -20.28 20.27 -13.79
N GLY A 415 -20.27 19.13 -14.47
CA GLY A 415 -20.18 19.00 -15.92
C GLY A 415 -18.83 19.34 -16.53
N VAL A 416 -18.83 19.36 -17.85
CA VAL A 416 -17.66 19.71 -18.68
C VAL A 416 -17.64 21.21 -18.95
N LYS A 417 -16.47 21.83 -18.78
CA LYS A 417 -16.26 23.28 -18.93
C LYS A 417 -15.08 23.58 -19.83
N THR A 418 -14.95 24.84 -20.24
CA THR A 418 -13.83 25.32 -21.06
C THR A 418 -12.99 26.33 -20.29
N ALA A 419 -11.67 26.21 -20.39
CA ALA A 419 -10.72 27.14 -19.79
C ALA A 419 -9.47 27.30 -20.67
N ASN A 420 -8.68 28.34 -20.38
CA ASN A 420 -7.44 28.63 -21.08
C ASN A 420 -6.19 28.09 -20.34
N PHE A 421 -6.28 26.87 -19.79
CA PHE A 421 -5.17 26.26 -19.06
C PHE A 421 -4.03 25.90 -20.02
N ALA A 422 -2.80 26.29 -19.66
CA ALA A 422 -1.61 26.10 -20.51
C ALA A 422 -1.40 24.63 -20.90
N VAL A 423 -1.52 23.71 -19.94
CA VAL A 423 -1.38 22.25 -20.18
C VAL A 423 -2.39 21.69 -21.17
N LEU A 424 -3.56 22.32 -21.34
CA LEU A 424 -4.57 21.88 -22.31
C LEU A 424 -4.40 22.56 -23.67
N ARG A 425 -4.02 23.84 -23.66
CA ARG A 425 -3.81 24.64 -24.88
C ARG A 425 -2.55 24.24 -25.65
N GLU A 426 -1.49 23.83 -24.93
CA GLU A 426 -0.17 23.58 -25.51
C GLU A 426 0.07 22.10 -25.90
N THR A 427 -0.92 21.23 -25.66
CA THR A 427 -0.92 19.84 -26.13
C THR A 427 -1.50 19.68 -27.53
N ASN A 428 -0.95 18.76 -28.32
CA ASN A 428 -1.31 18.53 -29.73
C ASN A 428 -2.36 17.41 -29.94
N MET A 429 -2.84 16.79 -28.86
CA MET A 429 -3.81 15.70 -28.86
C MET A 429 -5.05 16.07 -28.04
N PRO A 430 -6.16 15.31 -28.11
CA PRO A 430 -7.30 15.52 -27.22
C PRO A 430 -6.87 15.54 -25.74
N SER A 431 -7.23 16.61 -25.04
CA SER A 431 -6.74 16.89 -23.69
C SER A 431 -7.85 17.28 -22.74
N VAL A 432 -7.77 16.78 -21.51
CA VAL A 432 -8.71 17.08 -20.42
C VAL A 432 -7.98 17.36 -19.12
N LEU A 433 -8.57 18.20 -18.27
CA LEU A 433 -8.15 18.39 -16.88
C LEU A 433 -9.32 18.03 -15.97
N VAL A 434 -9.17 17.01 -15.14
CA VAL A 434 -10.20 16.57 -14.20
C VAL A 434 -10.00 17.24 -12.84
N GLU A 435 -11.09 17.74 -12.26
CA GLU A 435 -11.15 18.22 -10.89
C GLU A 435 -11.96 17.21 -10.07
N LEU A 436 -11.29 16.44 -9.20
CA LEU A 436 -11.91 15.31 -8.49
C LEU A 436 -12.92 15.72 -7.39
N GLY A 437 -13.01 17.02 -7.11
CA GLY A 437 -13.77 17.60 -6.00
C GLY A 437 -13.11 18.89 -5.50
N PHE A 438 -13.64 19.49 -4.44
CA PHE A 438 -13.09 20.71 -3.85
C PHE A 438 -12.38 20.40 -2.52
N ILE A 439 -11.07 20.57 -2.45
CA ILE A 439 -10.27 20.30 -1.25
C ILE A 439 -10.66 21.20 -0.06
N THR A 440 -11.22 22.38 -0.35
CA THR A 440 -11.72 23.33 0.66
C THR A 440 -13.10 22.94 1.19
N ASN A 441 -13.84 22.06 0.50
CA ASN A 441 -15.14 21.58 0.95
C ASN A 441 -14.99 20.37 1.87
N SER A 442 -15.63 20.41 3.05
CA SER A 442 -15.52 19.34 4.04
C SER A 442 -16.10 18.00 3.55
N ASN A 443 -17.18 18.01 2.75
CA ASN A 443 -17.80 16.79 2.24
C ASN A 443 -16.90 16.13 1.19
N ASP A 444 -16.44 16.89 0.19
CA ASP A 444 -15.52 16.37 -0.83
C ASP A 444 -14.18 15.92 -0.20
N ALA A 445 -13.64 16.70 0.74
CA ALA A 445 -12.43 16.32 1.48
C ALA A 445 -12.64 15.02 2.29
N SER A 446 -13.83 14.78 2.84
CA SER A 446 -14.14 13.51 3.53
C SER A 446 -14.14 12.31 2.58
N ILE A 447 -14.55 12.51 1.31
CA ILE A 447 -14.48 11.50 0.26
C ILE A 447 -13.02 11.22 -0.09
N MET A 448 -12.20 12.27 -0.24
CA MET A 448 -10.76 12.16 -0.54
C MET A 448 -9.95 11.46 0.55
N LYS A 449 -10.39 11.55 1.82
CA LYS A 449 -9.74 10.88 2.96
C LYS A 449 -10.05 9.39 3.06
N ARG A 450 -10.97 8.86 2.26
CA ARG A 450 -11.30 7.42 2.29
C ARG A 450 -10.10 6.62 1.80
N SER A 451 -9.82 5.48 2.44
CA SER A 451 -8.67 4.62 2.12
C SER A 451 -8.68 4.10 0.68
N ASN A 452 -9.85 4.01 0.03
CA ASN A 452 -10.02 3.55 -1.34
C ASN A 452 -10.22 4.70 -2.35
N PHE A 453 -10.11 5.98 -1.95
CA PHE A 453 -10.38 7.11 -2.83
C PHE A 453 -9.50 7.08 -4.10
N ASN A 454 -8.19 6.86 -3.94
CA ASN A 454 -7.24 6.90 -5.05
C ASN A 454 -7.53 5.82 -6.10
N GLU A 455 -7.82 4.60 -5.64
CA GLU A 455 -8.17 3.47 -6.50
C GLU A 455 -9.47 3.74 -7.27
N LYS A 456 -10.50 4.23 -6.57
CA LYS A 456 -11.81 4.57 -7.13
C LYS A 456 -11.72 5.68 -8.17
N ALA A 457 -11.06 6.79 -7.86
CA ALA A 457 -10.87 7.91 -8.78
C ALA A 457 -10.09 7.46 -10.03
N ALA A 458 -9.00 6.72 -9.86
CA ALA A 458 -8.23 6.18 -10.96
C ALA A 458 -9.04 5.19 -11.82
N ASN A 459 -9.85 4.33 -11.18
CA ASN A 459 -10.72 3.40 -11.87
C ASN A 459 -11.79 4.12 -12.71
N ALA A 460 -12.37 5.19 -12.18
CA ALA A 460 -13.35 5.99 -12.89
C ALA A 460 -12.75 6.70 -14.12
N ILE A 461 -11.56 7.29 -13.98
CA ILE A 461 -10.83 7.90 -15.12
C ILE A 461 -10.51 6.82 -16.16
N TYR A 462 -9.96 5.68 -15.73
CA TYR A 462 -9.68 4.54 -16.61
C TYR A 462 -10.90 4.08 -17.41
N LYS A 463 -12.05 3.91 -16.73
CA LYS A 463 -13.31 3.51 -17.39
C LYS A 463 -13.83 4.58 -18.34
N GLY A 464 -13.66 5.86 -18.02
CA GLY A 464 -14.01 6.96 -18.93
C GLY A 464 -13.16 6.98 -20.20
N ILE A 465 -11.87 6.66 -20.08
CA ILE A 465 -10.97 6.48 -21.23
C ILE A 465 -11.39 5.26 -22.06
N GLU A 466 -11.73 4.13 -21.44
CA GLU A 466 -12.26 2.96 -22.15
C GLU A 466 -13.55 3.28 -22.92
N ASP A 467 -14.49 4.00 -22.30
CA ASP A 467 -15.73 4.43 -22.94
C ASP A 467 -15.43 5.31 -24.17
N TYR A 468 -14.46 6.22 -24.05
CA TYR A 468 -14.03 7.09 -25.15
C TYR A 468 -13.53 6.31 -26.35
N TYR A 469 -12.57 5.40 -26.16
CA TYR A 469 -12.06 4.59 -27.27
C TYR A 469 -13.05 3.54 -27.78
N SER A 470 -14.04 3.16 -26.97
CA SER A 470 -15.14 2.29 -27.39
C SER A 470 -16.17 3.02 -28.26
N SER A 471 -16.26 4.33 -28.12
CA SER A 471 -17.14 5.19 -28.93
C SER A 471 -16.55 5.63 -30.28
N LYS A 472 -15.29 5.28 -30.55
CA LYS A 472 -14.54 5.65 -31.75
C LYS A 472 -14.63 4.64 -32.88
#